data_AF-A0A7I4Y630-F1
#
_entry.id   AF-A0A7I4Y630-F1
#
_cell.length_a   1.000
_cell.length_b   1.000
_cell.length_c   1.000
_cell.angle_alpha   90.00
_cell.angle_beta   90.00
_cell.angle_gamma   90.00
#
_symmetry.space_group_name_H-M   'P 1'
#
loop_
_entity.id
_entity.type
_entity.pdbx_description
1 polymer ?
#
loop_
_entity_poly.entity_id
_entity_poly.type
_entity_poly.pdbx_seq_one_letter_code
_entity_poly.pdbx_strand_id
1 'polypeptide(L)'
;WIEDGMLIALLFMAVLNRVASLTALYRHAPIRRDSVYHPDTVSGPCTFPVPYTKEFDIFCQLDYHKTTYICDPAGVLSRTEVEMLDHTVHMLNMTSCFCASTCGRGRKKLGIVIVPAASISSIISCDSSLDFAPPTSLPAAAYLFAQLLSRHWSTHCTADLMIVYIRSWNPDRIRKPFIVPVYSNALERLQRYSHPTSVSSREPVLVALQAAIRHANRLIEAEWTDMNTSIPHWAMGLACGMVAIVILSVYTANCITNRLDRPQKQRSAVAGVRKNSDRFRAGFGGGMMMNASAQQKRSVMMFRTFSKTPARNGASNRL
;
A
#
# COMPACT_ATOMS: atom_id res chain seq x y z
N TRP A 1 40.11 -17.08 47.05
CA TRP A 1 39.51 -18.31 47.61
C TRP A 1 38.23 -18.07 48.40
N ILE A 2 38.13 -17.10 49.33
CA ILE A 2 36.85 -16.79 50.00
C ILE A 2 36.00 -15.79 49.19
N GLU A 3 36.62 -14.88 48.44
CA GLU A 3 35.89 -13.84 47.67
C GLU A 3 35.24 -14.38 46.37
N ASP A 4 35.88 -15.32 45.67
CA ASP A 4 35.34 -15.90 44.43
C ASP A 4 34.09 -16.77 44.67
N GLY A 5 34.03 -17.45 45.83
CA GLY A 5 32.88 -18.26 46.22
C GLY A 5 31.63 -17.42 46.52
N MET A 6 31.82 -16.21 47.06
CA MET A 6 30.72 -15.30 47.37
C MET A 6 30.10 -14.69 46.11
N LEU A 7 30.91 -14.37 45.10
CA LEU A 7 30.43 -13.85 43.82
C LEU A 7 29.62 -14.91 43.05
N ILE A 8 30.10 -16.15 43.04
CA ILE A 8 29.38 -17.27 42.41
C ILE A 8 28.07 -17.55 43.14
N ALA A 9 28.06 -17.51 44.47
CA ALA A 9 26.83 -17.68 45.26
C ALA A 9 25.81 -16.56 44.98
N LEU A 10 26.24 -15.31 44.88
CA LEU A 10 25.36 -14.18 44.56
C LEU A 10 24.81 -14.25 43.13
N LEU A 11 25.62 -14.67 42.16
CA LEU A 11 25.16 -14.90 40.78
C LEU A 11 24.15 -16.06 40.70
N PHE A 12 24.39 -17.15 41.43
CA PHE A 12 23.43 -18.26 41.51
C PHE A 12 22.11 -17.84 42.16
N MET A 13 22.17 -17.03 43.23
CA MET A 13 20.97 -16.50 43.87
C MET A 13 20.22 -15.53 42.96
N ALA A 14 20.91 -14.68 42.18
CA ALA A 14 20.26 -13.80 41.21
C ALA A 14 19.58 -14.56 40.06
N VAL A 15 20.20 -15.64 39.56
CA VAL A 15 19.62 -16.52 38.56
C VAL A 15 18.44 -17.30 39.14
N LEU A 16 18.55 -17.85 40.34
CA LEU A 16 17.46 -18.53 41.04
C LEU A 16 16.28 -17.59 41.31
N ASN A 17 16.52 -16.33 41.65
CA ASN A 17 15.45 -15.35 41.87
C ASN A 17 14.75 -14.96 40.55
N ARG A 18 15.49 -14.89 39.43
CA ARG A 18 14.92 -14.71 38.08
C ARG A 18 14.09 -15.91 37.64
N VAL A 19 14.57 -17.14 37.89
CA VAL A 19 13.83 -18.37 37.59
C VAL A 19 12.60 -18.49 38.50
N ALA A 20 12.71 -18.17 39.78
CA ALA A 20 11.60 -18.15 40.73
C ALA A 20 10.53 -17.11 40.33
N SER A 21 10.94 -15.91 39.91
CA SER A 21 10.06 -14.86 39.39
C SER A 21 9.36 -15.26 38.08
N LEU A 22 10.07 -15.95 37.17
CA LEU A 22 9.47 -16.52 35.95
C LEU A 22 8.47 -17.65 36.29
N THR A 23 8.78 -18.51 37.26
CA THR A 23 7.84 -19.54 37.73
C THR A 23 6.68 -18.97 38.54
N ALA A 24 6.82 -17.83 39.21
CA ALA A 24 5.74 -17.13 39.88
C ALA A 24 4.82 -16.42 38.87
N LEU A 25 5.37 -15.90 37.77
CA LEU A 25 4.59 -15.40 36.63
C LEU A 25 3.80 -16.51 35.93
N TYR A 26 4.34 -17.74 35.89
CA TYR A 26 3.67 -18.92 35.35
C TYR A 26 2.67 -19.58 36.31
N ARG A 27 2.90 -19.52 37.64
CA ARG A 27 2.01 -20.12 38.65
C ARG A 27 0.71 -19.34 38.90
N HIS A 28 0.58 -18.14 38.34
CA HIS A 28 -0.68 -17.38 38.32
C HIS A 28 -1.42 -17.45 36.99
N ALA A 29 -1.09 -18.41 36.11
CA ALA A 29 -2.07 -18.88 35.14
C ALA A 29 -3.22 -19.54 35.91
N PRO A 30 -4.44 -19.00 35.92
CA PRO A 30 -5.56 -19.70 36.51
C PRO A 30 -5.72 -21.03 35.76
N ILE A 31 -5.67 -22.14 36.50
CA ILE A 31 -6.08 -23.46 36.04
C ILE A 31 -7.58 -23.32 35.71
N ARG A 32 -7.85 -22.91 34.47
CA ARG A 32 -9.18 -22.87 33.86
C ARG A 32 -9.55 -24.33 33.67
N ARG A 33 -10.62 -24.76 34.34
CA ARG A 33 -11.26 -26.06 34.07
C ARG A 33 -11.32 -26.26 32.56
N ASP A 34 -10.73 -27.36 32.10
CA ASP A 34 -10.90 -27.87 30.74
C ASP A 34 -12.37 -28.17 30.50
N SER A 35 -13.15 -27.15 30.12
CA SER A 35 -14.22 -27.38 29.17
C SER A 35 -13.51 -27.66 27.87
N VAL A 36 -13.49 -28.92 27.44
CA VAL A 36 -13.00 -29.37 26.14
C VAL A 36 -13.52 -28.40 25.08
N TYR A 37 -12.67 -27.45 24.67
CA TYR A 37 -12.99 -26.45 23.67
C TYR A 37 -12.93 -27.17 22.33
N HIS A 38 -14.10 -27.53 21.77
CA HIS A 38 -14.16 -27.98 20.39
C HIS A 38 -13.94 -26.77 19.49
N PRO A 39 -12.82 -26.71 18.73
CA PRO A 39 -12.52 -25.61 17.82
C PRO A 39 -13.56 -25.42 16.71
N ASP A 40 -14.50 -26.35 16.55
CA ASP A 40 -15.49 -26.40 15.47
C ASP A 40 -16.73 -25.51 15.67
N THR A 41 -16.84 -24.76 16.77
CA THR A 41 -18.07 -24.01 17.09
C THR A 41 -18.01 -22.50 16.82
N VAL A 42 -16.85 -21.96 16.40
CA VAL A 42 -16.75 -20.58 15.94
C VAL A 42 -16.27 -20.61 14.49
N SER A 43 -17.21 -20.52 13.55
CA SER A 43 -16.92 -20.41 12.13
C SER A 43 -15.89 -19.30 11.90
N GLY A 44 -14.82 -19.62 11.19
CA GLY A 44 -13.72 -18.71 10.89
C GLY A 44 -13.93 -17.97 9.58
N PRO A 45 -13.13 -16.93 9.28
CA PRO A 45 -13.33 -16.10 8.09
C PRO A 45 -13.23 -16.89 6.78
N CYS A 46 -12.45 -17.98 6.74
CA CYS A 46 -12.32 -18.89 5.59
C CYS A 46 -13.45 -19.92 5.45
N THR A 47 -14.31 -20.10 6.46
CA THR A 47 -15.37 -21.12 6.43
C THR A 47 -16.76 -20.49 6.27
N PHE A 48 -16.82 -19.18 6.08
CA PHE A 48 -18.09 -18.49 5.85
C PHE A 48 -18.67 -18.93 4.50
N PRO A 49 -20.00 -19.13 4.43
CA PRO A 49 -20.64 -19.63 3.23
C PRO A 49 -20.51 -18.63 2.07
N VAL A 50 -20.60 -19.15 0.85
CA VAL A 50 -20.51 -18.41 -0.41
C VAL A 50 -21.78 -18.63 -1.24
N PRO A 51 -22.15 -17.77 -2.21
CA PRO A 51 -23.46 -17.77 -2.88
C PRO A 51 -23.99 -19.09 -3.45
N TYR A 52 -23.12 -20.05 -3.73
CA TYR A 52 -23.50 -21.36 -4.28
C TYR A 52 -23.68 -22.46 -3.22
N THR A 53 -23.50 -22.12 -1.94
CA THR A 53 -23.70 -23.02 -0.80
C THR A 53 -25.13 -22.90 -0.26
N LYS A 54 -25.71 -24.00 0.21
CA LYS A 54 -27.10 -24.02 0.72
C LYS A 54 -27.27 -23.14 1.96
N GLU A 55 -26.18 -22.93 2.68
CA GLU A 55 -26.14 -22.17 3.93
C GLU A 55 -26.06 -20.66 3.70
N PHE A 56 -25.78 -20.20 2.47
CA PHE A 56 -25.56 -18.78 2.18
C PHE A 56 -26.82 -17.93 2.38
N ASP A 57 -27.96 -18.38 1.87
CA ASP A 57 -29.21 -17.63 1.96
C ASP A 57 -29.64 -17.45 3.43
N ILE A 58 -29.39 -18.49 4.25
CA ILE A 58 -29.65 -18.50 5.69
C ILE A 58 -28.66 -17.58 6.41
N PHE A 59 -27.38 -17.68 6.07
CA PHE A 59 -26.32 -16.86 6.66
C PHE A 59 -26.51 -15.37 6.37
N CYS A 60 -26.94 -15.02 5.16
CA CYS A 60 -27.20 -13.64 4.79
C CYS A 60 -28.62 -13.17 5.10
N GLN A 61 -29.49 -14.08 5.57
CA GLN A 61 -30.91 -13.83 5.83
C GLN A 61 -31.61 -13.16 4.64
N LEU A 62 -31.35 -13.65 3.42
CA LEU A 62 -31.81 -13.01 2.17
C LEU A 62 -33.34 -12.89 2.10
N ASP A 63 -34.07 -13.89 2.58
CA ASP A 63 -35.53 -13.89 2.61
C ASP A 63 -36.11 -12.84 3.57
N TYR A 64 -35.42 -12.60 4.70
CA TYR A 64 -35.85 -11.66 5.72
C TYR A 64 -35.52 -10.21 5.33
N HIS A 65 -34.28 -9.97 4.91
CA HIS A 65 -33.78 -8.63 4.58
C HIS A 65 -34.15 -8.17 3.16
N LYS A 66 -34.38 -9.10 2.23
CA LYS A 66 -34.63 -8.82 0.80
C LYS A 66 -33.54 -8.00 0.12
N THR A 67 -32.33 -8.00 0.66
CA THR A 67 -31.15 -7.34 0.12
C THR A 67 -30.00 -8.33 0.03
N THR A 68 -29.12 -8.17 -0.96
CA THR A 68 -28.04 -9.12 -1.22
C THR A 68 -26.67 -8.63 -0.81
N TYR A 69 -26.52 -7.36 -0.41
CA TYR A 69 -25.22 -6.77 -0.05
C TYR A 69 -24.86 -6.94 1.43
N ILE A 70 -25.77 -7.45 2.25
CA ILE A 70 -25.58 -7.62 3.69
C ILE A 70 -25.75 -9.07 4.10
N CYS A 71 -24.89 -9.54 4.99
CA CYS A 71 -25.05 -10.83 5.65
C CYS A 71 -25.04 -10.67 7.16
N ASP A 72 -26.18 -11.02 7.78
CA ASP A 72 -26.42 -10.91 9.22
C ASP A 72 -26.82 -12.26 9.83
N PRO A 73 -25.86 -13.19 10.04
CA PRO A 73 -26.16 -14.52 10.55
C PRO A 73 -26.80 -14.54 11.94
N ALA A 74 -26.67 -13.47 12.73
CA ALA A 74 -27.28 -13.39 14.06
C ALA A 74 -28.60 -12.60 14.09
N GLY A 75 -29.09 -12.08 12.96
CA GLY A 75 -30.29 -11.25 12.91
C GLY A 75 -30.21 -10.07 13.86
N VAL A 76 -29.05 -9.43 13.93
CA VAL A 76 -28.79 -8.28 14.80
C VAL A 76 -29.57 -7.05 14.33
N LEU A 77 -29.73 -6.89 13.02
CA LEU A 77 -30.53 -5.84 12.40
C LEU A 77 -31.94 -6.35 12.14
N SER A 78 -32.91 -5.49 12.38
CA SER A 78 -34.28 -5.68 11.92
C SER A 78 -34.42 -5.33 10.43
N ARG A 79 -35.48 -5.82 9.80
CA ARG A 79 -35.80 -5.50 8.41
C ARG A 79 -35.91 -3.99 8.15
N THR A 80 -36.53 -3.23 9.06
CA THR A 80 -36.67 -1.77 8.93
C THR A 80 -35.32 -1.06 9.04
N GLU A 81 -34.40 -1.55 9.86
CA GLU A 81 -33.03 -1.03 9.93
C GLU A 81 -32.27 -1.29 8.63
N VAL A 82 -32.43 -2.46 8.02
CA VAL A 82 -31.84 -2.75 6.72
C VAL A 82 -32.47 -1.89 5.62
N GLU A 83 -33.78 -1.64 5.63
CA GLU A 83 -34.43 -0.71 4.69
C GLU A 83 -33.91 0.73 4.84
N MET A 84 -33.66 1.19 6.08
CA MET A 84 -33.02 2.50 6.33
C MET A 84 -31.55 2.53 5.87
N LEU A 85 -30.83 1.42 5.99
CA LEU A 85 -29.46 1.28 5.48
C LEU A 85 -29.45 1.29 3.94
N ASP A 86 -30.38 0.58 3.31
CA ASP A 86 -30.53 0.47 1.85
C ASP A 86 -30.77 1.84 1.21
N HIS A 87 -31.60 2.68 1.85
CA HIS A 87 -31.77 4.07 1.43
C HIS A 87 -30.43 4.84 1.40
N THR A 88 -29.56 4.63 2.39
CA THR A 88 -28.23 5.24 2.43
C THR A 88 -27.32 4.69 1.33
N VAL A 89 -27.32 3.37 1.10
CA VAL A 89 -26.54 2.71 0.03
C VAL A 89 -26.94 3.25 -1.35
N HIS A 90 -28.24 3.39 -1.60
CA HIS A 90 -28.77 3.93 -2.85
C HIS A 90 -28.43 5.41 -3.05
N MET A 91 -28.53 6.24 -2.02
CA MET A 91 -28.14 7.66 -2.10
C MET A 91 -26.66 7.84 -2.45
N LEU A 92 -25.80 6.93 -2.01
CA LEU A 92 -24.35 6.97 -2.25
C LEU A 92 -23.93 6.23 -3.52
N ASN A 93 -24.90 5.87 -4.38
CA ASN A 93 -24.67 5.20 -5.66
C ASN A 93 -23.85 3.90 -5.54
N MET A 94 -24.10 3.13 -4.47
CA MET A 94 -23.51 1.83 -4.22
C MET A 94 -24.47 0.70 -4.61
N THR A 95 -23.93 -0.49 -4.85
CA THR A 95 -24.67 -1.71 -5.23
C THR A 95 -24.09 -2.93 -4.54
N SER A 96 -24.80 -4.06 -4.53
CA SER A 96 -24.28 -5.32 -3.99
C SER A 96 -23.02 -5.81 -4.71
N CYS A 97 -22.12 -6.49 -4.01
CA CYS A 97 -21.01 -7.18 -4.66
C CYS A 97 -21.40 -8.51 -5.32
N PHE A 98 -22.58 -9.05 -4.97
CA PHE A 98 -23.09 -10.34 -5.45
C PHE A 98 -23.95 -10.23 -6.72
N CYS A 99 -23.87 -9.11 -7.43
CA CYS A 99 -24.67 -8.88 -8.62
C CYS A 99 -23.94 -9.29 -9.91
N ALA A 100 -24.72 -9.60 -10.95
CA ALA A 100 -24.22 -9.98 -12.27
C ALA A 100 -23.31 -8.90 -12.88
N SER A 101 -22.42 -9.25 -13.82
CA SER A 101 -21.38 -8.37 -14.38
C SER A 101 -21.85 -6.99 -14.89
N THR A 102 -23.14 -6.82 -15.17
CA THR A 102 -23.76 -5.58 -15.66
C THR A 102 -24.14 -4.57 -14.56
N CYS A 103 -24.26 -4.99 -13.30
CA CYS A 103 -24.75 -4.15 -12.20
C CYS A 103 -23.79 -3.03 -11.75
N GLY A 104 -22.49 -3.18 -12.06
CA GLY A 104 -21.42 -2.31 -11.56
C GLY A 104 -21.03 -1.16 -12.49
N ARG A 105 -21.73 -0.96 -13.63
CA ARG A 105 -21.40 0.15 -14.54
C ARG A 105 -21.73 1.48 -13.86
N GLY A 106 -20.71 2.13 -13.31
CA GLY A 106 -20.81 3.46 -12.68
C GLY A 106 -21.24 3.44 -11.21
N ARG A 107 -21.35 2.27 -10.56
CA ARG A 107 -21.74 2.14 -9.14
C ARG A 107 -20.67 1.35 -8.40
N LYS A 108 -20.38 1.73 -7.15
CA LYS A 108 -19.39 1.02 -6.31
C LYS A 108 -20.02 -0.22 -5.70
N LYS A 109 -19.29 -1.33 -5.69
CA LYS A 109 -19.77 -2.61 -5.14
C LYS A 109 -19.49 -2.69 -3.64
N LEU A 110 -20.53 -2.98 -2.86
CA LEU A 110 -20.53 -3.03 -1.40
C LEU A 110 -20.88 -4.45 -0.93
N GLY A 111 -20.14 -4.92 0.08
CA GLY A 111 -20.49 -6.10 0.87
C GLY A 111 -20.40 -5.77 2.36
N ILE A 112 -21.41 -6.15 3.15
CA ILE A 112 -21.44 -5.95 4.60
C ILE A 112 -21.59 -7.32 5.27
N VAL A 113 -20.75 -7.61 6.27
CA VAL A 113 -20.85 -8.85 7.04
C VAL A 113 -20.86 -8.53 8.53
N ILE A 114 -21.89 -8.99 9.22
CA ILE A 114 -22.04 -8.85 10.68
C ILE A 114 -21.59 -10.16 11.33
N VAL A 115 -20.48 -10.08 12.05
CA VAL A 115 -19.84 -11.21 12.72
C VAL A 115 -20.25 -11.19 14.20
N PRO A 116 -21.05 -12.16 14.68
CA PRO A 116 -21.54 -12.16 16.06
C PRO A 116 -20.41 -12.34 17.07
N ALA A 117 -19.46 -13.21 16.76
CA ALA A 117 -18.25 -13.44 17.53
C ALA A 117 -17.12 -13.90 16.62
N ALA A 118 -15.93 -13.32 16.81
CA ALA A 118 -14.69 -13.75 16.17
C ALA A 118 -13.73 -14.36 17.22
N SER A 119 -12.79 -15.20 16.79
CA SER A 119 -11.75 -15.70 17.68
C SER A 119 -10.37 -15.65 17.02
N ILE A 120 -9.33 -15.41 17.81
CA ILE A 120 -7.94 -15.45 17.30
C ILE A 120 -7.62 -16.86 16.80
N SER A 121 -8.11 -17.90 17.48
CA SER A 121 -7.97 -19.30 17.06
C SER A 121 -8.55 -19.54 15.67
N SER A 122 -9.72 -18.98 15.36
CA SER A 122 -10.36 -19.11 14.04
C SER A 122 -9.61 -18.37 12.91
N ILE A 123 -8.84 -17.34 13.26
CA ILE A 123 -7.96 -16.64 12.31
C ILE A 123 -6.75 -17.53 11.99
N ILE A 124 -6.09 -18.05 13.04
CA ILE A 124 -4.92 -18.93 12.90
C ILE A 124 -5.27 -20.21 12.13
N SER A 125 -6.44 -20.81 12.36
CA SER A 125 -6.87 -22.01 11.63
C SER A 125 -7.20 -21.74 10.16
N CYS A 126 -7.54 -20.50 9.82
CA CYS A 126 -7.87 -20.07 8.45
C CYS A 126 -6.60 -19.74 7.65
N ASP A 127 -5.58 -19.19 8.30
CA ASP A 127 -4.27 -18.94 7.69
C ASP A 127 -3.32 -20.16 7.86
N SER A 128 -3.61 -21.24 7.15
CA SER A 128 -2.80 -22.46 7.19
C SER A 128 -1.39 -22.30 6.59
N SER A 129 -1.16 -21.24 5.81
CA SER A 129 0.14 -20.94 5.18
C SER A 129 1.06 -20.06 6.04
N LEU A 130 0.60 -19.56 7.19
CA LEU A 130 1.34 -18.61 8.05
C LEU A 130 1.78 -17.35 7.28
N ASP A 131 0.98 -16.90 6.30
CA ASP A 131 1.29 -15.68 5.55
C ASP A 131 1.25 -14.44 6.46
N PHE A 132 0.48 -14.50 7.56
CA PHE A 132 0.32 -13.43 8.52
C PHE A 132 0.94 -13.75 9.88
N ALA A 133 1.66 -12.79 10.44
CA ALA A 133 2.09 -12.86 11.83
C ALA A 133 0.86 -12.89 12.76
N PRO A 134 0.88 -13.72 13.83
CA PRO A 134 -0.23 -13.78 14.77
C PRO A 134 -0.52 -12.38 15.35
N PRO A 135 -1.80 -11.97 15.44
CA PRO A 135 -2.14 -10.61 15.83
C PRO A 135 -1.73 -10.34 17.28
N THR A 136 -1.01 -9.24 17.48
CA THR A 136 -0.54 -8.77 18.80
C THR A 136 -1.60 -7.95 19.55
N SER A 137 -2.69 -7.58 18.89
CA SER A 137 -3.77 -6.77 19.46
C SER A 137 -5.13 -7.08 18.84
N LEU A 138 -6.23 -6.77 19.55
CA LEU A 138 -7.59 -6.96 19.04
C LEU A 138 -7.89 -6.19 17.75
N PRO A 139 -7.48 -4.91 17.57
CA PRO A 139 -7.64 -4.24 16.29
C PRO A 139 -6.89 -4.96 15.16
N ALA A 140 -5.65 -5.37 15.39
CA ALA A 140 -4.89 -6.13 14.39
C ALA A 140 -5.58 -7.45 14.02
N ALA A 141 -6.13 -8.16 15.02
CA ALA A 141 -6.93 -9.36 14.79
C ALA A 141 -8.20 -9.04 13.97
N ALA A 142 -8.89 -7.94 14.26
CA ALA A 142 -10.07 -7.49 13.52
C ALA A 142 -9.74 -7.23 12.05
N TYR A 143 -8.63 -6.55 11.80
CA TYR A 143 -8.14 -6.29 10.45
C TYR A 143 -7.82 -7.58 9.69
N LEU A 144 -7.04 -8.48 10.30
CA LEU A 144 -6.69 -9.77 9.70
C LEU A 144 -7.93 -10.61 9.40
N PHE A 145 -8.89 -10.66 10.31
CA PHE A 145 -10.16 -11.36 10.10
C PHE A 145 -10.86 -10.84 8.84
N ALA A 146 -10.98 -9.51 8.70
CA ALA A 146 -11.65 -8.90 7.57
C ALA A 146 -10.91 -9.12 6.25
N GLN A 147 -9.57 -9.08 6.26
CA GLN A 147 -8.72 -9.38 5.09
C GLN A 147 -8.88 -10.83 4.63
N LEU A 148 -8.84 -11.80 5.55
CA LEU A 148 -9.02 -13.22 5.24
C LEU A 148 -10.42 -13.49 4.67
N LEU A 149 -11.45 -12.87 5.25
CA LEU A 149 -12.82 -12.99 4.75
C LEU A 149 -12.96 -12.37 3.35
N SER A 150 -12.40 -11.18 3.12
CA SER A 150 -12.39 -10.53 1.81
C SER A 150 -11.68 -11.38 0.75
N ARG A 151 -10.55 -12.00 1.11
CA ARG A 151 -9.83 -12.93 0.23
C ARG A 151 -10.66 -14.18 -0.07
N HIS A 152 -11.28 -14.78 0.94
CA HIS A 152 -12.16 -15.95 0.78
C HIS A 152 -13.33 -15.67 -0.16
N TRP A 153 -13.94 -14.49 -0.06
CA TRP A 153 -15.08 -14.10 -0.89
C TRP A 153 -14.71 -13.48 -2.24
N SER A 154 -13.43 -13.19 -2.49
CA SER A 154 -12.96 -12.42 -3.67
C SER A 154 -13.40 -13.02 -5.02
N THR A 155 -13.52 -14.34 -5.11
CA THR A 155 -13.93 -15.06 -6.32
C THR A 155 -15.42 -14.96 -6.62
N HIS A 156 -16.24 -14.66 -5.61
CA HIS A 156 -17.71 -14.67 -5.70
C HIS A 156 -18.34 -13.29 -5.46
N CYS A 157 -17.65 -12.41 -4.76
CA CYS A 157 -18.04 -11.06 -4.42
C CYS A 157 -16.87 -10.13 -4.75
N THR A 158 -16.93 -9.48 -5.91
CA THR A 158 -15.93 -8.48 -6.31
C THR A 158 -16.27 -7.13 -5.67
N ALA A 159 -16.27 -7.04 -4.33
CA ALA A 159 -16.61 -5.81 -3.62
C ALA A 159 -15.52 -4.75 -3.85
N ASP A 160 -15.90 -3.51 -4.15
CA ASP A 160 -14.95 -2.38 -4.09
C ASP A 160 -14.73 -1.96 -2.62
N LEU A 161 -15.77 -2.07 -1.81
CA LEU A 161 -15.77 -1.81 -0.38
C LEU A 161 -16.45 -2.97 0.35
N MET A 162 -15.74 -3.62 1.27
CA MET A 162 -16.30 -4.59 2.18
C MET A 162 -16.26 -4.04 3.62
N ILE A 163 -17.37 -4.08 4.34
CA ILE A 163 -17.45 -3.63 5.74
C ILE A 163 -17.72 -4.83 6.61
N VAL A 164 -16.79 -5.13 7.51
CA VAL A 164 -16.93 -6.22 8.48
C VAL A 164 -17.20 -5.63 9.85
N TYR A 165 -18.36 -5.92 10.43
CA TYR A 165 -18.73 -5.54 11.80
C TYR A 165 -18.53 -6.74 12.73
N ILE A 166 -17.55 -6.70 13.62
CA ILE A 166 -17.30 -7.75 14.60
C ILE A 166 -17.89 -7.31 15.93
N ARG A 167 -18.88 -8.04 16.45
CA ARG A 167 -19.61 -7.66 17.67
C ARG A 167 -18.85 -8.04 18.96
N SER A 168 -18.18 -9.19 18.97
CA SER A 168 -17.51 -9.71 20.17
C SER A 168 -16.34 -10.64 19.84
N TRP A 169 -15.50 -10.93 20.83
CA TRP A 169 -14.30 -11.77 20.68
C TRP A 169 -14.23 -12.91 21.69
N ASN A 170 -14.00 -14.15 21.23
CA ASN A 170 -13.75 -15.35 22.04
C ASN A 170 -12.25 -15.63 22.20
N PRO A 171 -11.78 -16.28 23.29
CA PRO A 171 -12.54 -16.99 24.34
C PRO A 171 -13.04 -16.14 25.52
N ASP A 172 -12.65 -14.86 25.60
CA ASP A 172 -12.97 -14.00 26.75
C ASP A 172 -14.27 -13.19 26.59
N ARG A 173 -15.08 -13.52 25.56
CA ARG A 173 -16.32 -12.81 25.16
C ARG A 173 -16.19 -11.28 25.30
N ILE A 174 -15.07 -10.74 24.84
CA ILE A 174 -14.77 -9.31 24.96
C ILE A 174 -15.79 -8.56 24.11
N ARG A 175 -16.69 -7.81 24.77
CA ARG A 175 -17.75 -7.03 24.13
C ARG A 175 -17.23 -5.68 23.63
N LYS A 176 -16.18 -5.73 22.82
CA LYS A 176 -15.60 -4.56 22.16
C LYS A 176 -15.83 -4.71 20.66
N PRO A 177 -16.89 -4.08 20.12
CA PRO A 177 -17.17 -4.20 18.70
C PRO A 177 -16.17 -3.41 17.86
N PHE A 178 -15.87 -3.94 16.68
CA PHE A 178 -15.00 -3.29 15.70
C PHE A 178 -15.69 -3.23 14.35
N ILE A 179 -15.50 -2.12 13.64
CA ILE A 179 -15.82 -2.00 12.22
C ILE A 179 -14.52 -1.94 11.44
N VAL A 180 -14.44 -2.75 10.40
CA VAL A 180 -13.28 -2.78 9.51
C VAL A 180 -13.76 -2.56 8.08
N PRO A 181 -13.49 -1.40 7.48
CA PRO A 181 -13.62 -1.21 6.04
C PRO A 181 -12.42 -1.84 5.34
N VAL A 182 -12.66 -2.65 4.32
CA VAL A 182 -11.67 -3.26 3.45
C VAL A 182 -11.94 -2.76 2.04
N TYR A 183 -11.01 -1.94 1.53
CA TYR A 183 -11.08 -1.43 0.17
C TYR A 183 -10.30 -2.36 -0.77
N SER A 184 -10.91 -2.72 -1.91
CA SER A 184 -10.28 -3.58 -2.92
C SER A 184 -10.75 -3.22 -4.32
N ASN A 185 -10.26 -3.91 -5.36
CA ASN A 185 -10.64 -3.70 -6.76
C ASN A 185 -10.50 -2.23 -7.18
N ALA A 186 -11.60 -1.54 -7.51
CA ALA A 186 -11.56 -0.15 -7.97
C ALA A 186 -11.14 0.85 -6.88
N LEU A 187 -11.06 0.42 -5.62
CA LEU A 187 -10.68 1.22 -4.46
C LEU A 187 -9.42 0.70 -3.76
N GLU A 188 -8.62 -0.16 -4.42
CA GLU A 188 -7.39 -0.73 -3.84
C GLU A 188 -6.42 0.35 -3.31
N ARG A 189 -6.38 1.55 -3.93
CA ARG A 189 -5.56 2.67 -3.43
C ARG A 189 -5.97 3.17 -2.05
N LEU A 190 -7.24 3.05 -1.69
CA LEU A 190 -7.77 3.38 -0.36
C LEU A 190 -7.49 2.29 0.68
N GLN A 191 -6.85 1.18 0.31
CA GLN A 191 -6.55 0.10 1.26
C GLN A 191 -5.73 0.60 2.46
N ARG A 192 -4.91 1.64 2.28
CA ARG A 192 -4.18 2.33 3.35
C ARG A 192 -5.08 2.94 4.44
N TYR A 193 -6.36 3.16 4.16
CA TYR A 193 -7.35 3.68 5.12
C TYR A 193 -8.21 2.57 5.76
N SER A 194 -7.88 1.30 5.54
CA SER A 194 -8.60 0.13 6.07
C SER A 194 -8.31 -0.12 7.56
N HIS A 195 -8.37 0.93 8.39
CA HIS A 195 -8.07 0.83 9.81
C HIS A 195 -9.30 0.38 10.60
N PRO A 196 -9.16 -0.63 11.49
CA PRO A 196 -10.22 -1.03 12.40
C PRO A 196 -10.61 0.12 13.34
N THR A 197 -11.89 0.44 13.39
CA THR A 197 -12.45 1.42 14.33
C THR A 197 -13.19 0.69 15.43
N SER A 198 -12.89 1.02 16.69
CA SER A 198 -13.65 0.48 17.82
C SER A 198 -14.95 1.25 17.97
N VAL A 199 -16.06 0.53 18.05
CA VAL A 199 -17.39 1.10 18.23
C VAL A 199 -17.82 0.97 19.70
N SER A 200 -18.64 1.89 20.18
CA SER A 200 -19.23 1.76 21.51
C SER A 200 -20.22 0.59 21.53
N SER A 201 -20.20 -0.24 22.56
CA SER A 201 -21.18 -1.33 22.70
C SER A 201 -22.63 -0.86 22.89
N ARG A 202 -22.83 0.42 23.19
CA ARG A 202 -24.14 1.06 23.31
C ARG A 202 -24.65 1.67 22.00
N GLU A 203 -23.78 1.80 21.00
CA GLU A 203 -24.15 2.38 19.72
C GLU A 203 -24.93 1.35 18.89
N PRO A 204 -26.10 1.71 18.33
CA PRO A 204 -26.84 0.82 17.45
C PRO A 204 -26.01 0.42 16.22
N VAL A 205 -26.08 -0.84 15.82
CA VAL A 205 -25.31 -1.37 14.68
C VAL A 205 -25.64 -0.61 13.39
N LEU A 206 -26.91 -0.26 13.19
CA LEU A 206 -27.33 0.57 12.05
C LEU A 206 -26.57 1.91 11.99
N VAL A 207 -26.48 2.62 13.12
CA VAL A 207 -25.85 3.94 13.19
C VAL A 207 -24.36 3.83 12.87
N ALA A 208 -23.70 2.82 13.45
CA ALA A 208 -22.28 2.56 13.23
C ALA A 208 -21.99 2.20 11.76
N LEU A 209 -22.84 1.36 11.13
CA LEU A 209 -22.72 1.01 9.71
C LEU A 209 -22.99 2.21 8.80
N GLN A 210 -24.03 3.00 9.04
CA GLN A 210 -24.30 4.20 8.27
C GLN A 210 -23.15 5.21 8.38
N ALA A 211 -22.59 5.39 9.57
CA ALA A 211 -21.43 6.25 9.77
C ALA A 211 -20.21 5.74 9.00
N ALA A 212 -19.95 4.42 9.03
CA ALA A 212 -18.85 3.79 8.30
C ALA A 212 -19.00 3.95 6.77
N ILE A 213 -20.19 3.71 6.22
CA ILE A 213 -20.46 3.87 4.77
C ILE A 213 -20.30 5.33 4.35
N ARG A 214 -20.88 6.28 5.12
CA ARG A 214 -20.73 7.72 4.81
C ARG A 214 -19.28 8.17 4.91
N HIS A 215 -18.53 7.68 5.89
CA HIS A 215 -17.10 7.97 6.01
C HIS A 215 -16.30 7.43 4.83
N ALA A 216 -16.55 6.17 4.43
CA ALA A 216 -15.93 5.58 3.26
C ALA A 216 -16.26 6.37 1.98
N ASN A 217 -17.51 6.79 1.80
CA ASN A 217 -17.91 7.60 0.65
C ASN A 217 -17.17 8.93 0.59
N ARG A 218 -16.99 9.62 1.73
CA ARG A 218 -16.20 10.85 1.78
C ARG A 218 -14.73 10.63 1.37
N LEU A 219 -14.14 9.50 1.77
CA LEU A 219 -12.77 9.16 1.36
C LEU A 219 -12.69 8.88 -0.15
N ILE A 220 -13.68 8.17 -0.69
CA ILE A 220 -13.80 7.92 -2.13
C ILE A 220 -13.90 9.26 -2.86
N GLU A 221 -14.80 10.15 -2.46
CA GLU A 221 -14.98 11.46 -3.11
C GLU A 221 -13.72 12.34 -3.01
N ALA A 222 -13.06 12.37 -1.85
CA ALA A 222 -11.83 13.15 -1.65
C ALA A 222 -10.68 12.67 -2.55
N GLU A 223 -10.48 11.37 -2.69
CA GLU A 223 -9.42 10.86 -3.57
C GLU A 223 -9.72 11.11 -5.06
N TRP A 224 -11.00 11.08 -5.46
CA TRP A 224 -11.38 11.47 -6.82
C TRP A 224 -11.04 12.93 -7.11
N THR A 225 -11.13 13.82 -6.12
CA THR A 225 -10.68 15.21 -6.29
C THR A 225 -9.15 15.29 -6.48
N ASP A 226 -8.36 14.52 -5.73
CA ASP A 226 -6.90 14.48 -5.89
C ASP A 226 -6.48 13.89 -7.26
N MET A 227 -7.17 12.85 -7.75
CA MET A 227 -6.90 12.30 -9.09
C MET A 227 -7.26 13.29 -10.21
N ASN A 228 -8.30 14.10 -10.00
CA ASN A 228 -8.70 15.17 -10.92
C ASN A 228 -7.84 16.43 -10.79
N THR A 229 -6.99 16.55 -9.76
CA THR A 229 -5.83 17.47 -9.77
C THR A 229 -4.69 16.95 -10.64
N SER A 230 -5.02 16.27 -11.73
CA SER A 230 -4.10 16.03 -12.84
C SER A 230 -3.58 17.38 -13.33
N ILE A 231 -2.27 17.58 -13.17
CA ILE A 231 -1.40 18.65 -13.69
C ILE A 231 -2.16 19.96 -13.97
N PRO A 232 -2.00 21.00 -13.14
CA PRO A 232 -2.75 22.23 -13.33
C PRO A 232 -2.48 22.80 -14.73
N HIS A 233 -3.51 23.33 -15.39
CA HIS A 233 -3.42 23.75 -16.79
C HIS A 233 -2.30 24.77 -17.06
N TRP A 234 -1.91 25.56 -16.05
CA TRP A 234 -0.75 26.44 -16.14
C TRP A 234 0.57 25.66 -16.32
N ALA A 235 0.73 24.50 -15.70
CA ALA A 235 1.92 23.67 -15.80
C ALA A 235 1.99 22.98 -17.18
N MET A 236 0.84 22.57 -17.74
CA MET A 236 0.77 22.14 -19.14
C MET A 236 1.15 23.27 -20.10
N GLY A 237 0.64 24.48 -19.85
CA GLY A 237 0.98 25.68 -20.64
C GLY A 237 2.48 26.00 -20.60
N LEU A 238 3.10 25.95 -19.43
CA LEU A 238 4.55 26.16 -19.28
C LEU A 238 5.36 25.06 -19.97
N ALA A 239 4.95 23.80 -19.84
CA ALA A 239 5.63 22.69 -20.52
C ALA A 239 5.58 22.84 -22.05
N CYS A 240 4.41 23.14 -22.61
CA CYS A 240 4.26 23.44 -24.04
C CYS A 240 5.07 24.66 -24.47
N GLY A 241 5.07 25.73 -23.66
CA GLY A 241 5.85 26.95 -23.92
C GLY A 241 7.35 26.69 -23.96
N MET A 242 7.88 25.90 -23.02
CA MET A 242 9.29 25.52 -22.98
C MET A 242 9.69 24.68 -24.21
N VAL A 243 8.83 23.75 -24.63
CA VAL A 243 9.06 22.96 -25.86
C VAL A 243 9.08 23.88 -27.09
N ALA A 244 8.15 24.84 -27.20
CA ALA A 244 8.13 25.79 -28.30
C ALA A 244 9.39 26.67 -28.34
N ILE A 245 9.88 27.13 -27.17
CA ILE A 245 11.12 27.91 -27.06
C ILE A 245 12.33 27.09 -27.54
N VAL A 246 12.41 25.80 -27.18
CA VAL A 246 13.49 24.91 -27.65
C VAL A 246 13.42 24.71 -29.17
N ILE A 247 12.23 24.54 -29.73
CA ILE A 247 12.07 24.39 -31.18
C ILE A 247 12.48 25.69 -31.91
N LEU A 248 12.05 26.85 -31.38
CA LEU A 248 12.40 28.17 -31.93
C LEU A 248 13.90 28.47 -31.80
N SER A 249 14.54 28.06 -30.70
CA SER A 249 15.99 28.26 -30.51
C SER A 249 16.80 27.39 -31.46
N VAL A 250 16.39 26.14 -31.69
CA VAL A 250 17.02 25.26 -32.69
C VAL A 250 16.80 25.81 -34.12
N TYR A 251 15.60 26.29 -34.43
CA TYR A 251 15.30 26.86 -35.74
C TYR A 251 16.11 28.14 -36.01
N THR A 252 16.21 29.04 -35.03
CA THR A 252 17.00 30.28 -35.15
C THR A 252 18.50 29.97 -35.22
N ALA A 253 19.00 29.01 -34.43
CA ALA A 253 20.38 28.55 -34.51
C ALA A 253 20.71 28.03 -35.92
N ASN A 254 19.87 27.14 -36.48
CA ASN A 254 20.03 26.61 -37.84
C ASN A 254 19.93 27.70 -38.92
N CYS A 255 19.04 28.70 -38.74
CA CYS A 255 18.89 29.79 -39.70
C CYS A 255 20.13 30.72 -39.71
N ILE A 256 20.74 30.94 -38.54
CA ILE A 256 21.98 31.70 -38.38
C ILE A 256 23.17 30.93 -38.96
N THR A 257 23.29 29.62 -38.71
CA THR A 257 24.36 28.80 -39.30
C THR A 257 24.25 28.75 -40.82
N ASN A 258 23.05 28.56 -41.37
CA ASN A 258 22.82 28.58 -42.83
C ASN A 258 23.07 29.96 -43.47
N ARG A 259 22.96 31.06 -42.73
CA ARG A 259 23.36 32.40 -43.20
C ARG A 259 24.87 32.63 -43.14
N LEU A 260 25.56 32.05 -42.15
CA LEU A 260 27.01 32.13 -41.97
C LEU A 260 27.78 31.22 -42.93
N ASP A 261 27.17 30.15 -43.42
CA ASP A 261 27.73 29.26 -44.46
C ASP A 261 27.63 29.81 -45.89
N ARG A 262 27.11 31.04 -46.06
CA ARG A 262 27.30 31.76 -47.33
C ARG A 262 28.74 32.27 -47.38
N PRO A 263 29.55 31.93 -48.41
CA PRO A 263 30.91 32.41 -48.52
C PRO A 263 30.89 33.92 -48.69
N GLN A 264 31.16 34.63 -47.59
CA GLN A 264 31.36 36.06 -47.59
C GLN A 264 32.66 36.30 -48.35
N LYS A 265 32.55 36.68 -49.63
CA LYS A 265 33.67 37.15 -50.44
C LYS A 265 34.50 38.11 -49.60
N GLN A 266 35.75 37.73 -49.35
CA GLN A 266 36.78 38.60 -48.80
C GLN A 266 36.71 39.97 -49.49
N ARG A 267 36.43 41.01 -48.71
CA ARG A 267 37.02 42.32 -48.95
C ARG A 267 37.75 42.73 -47.69
N SER A 268 39.07 42.55 -47.78
CA SER A 268 40.05 43.18 -46.91
C SER A 268 39.76 44.67 -46.77
N ALA A 269 39.61 45.11 -45.52
CA ALA A 269 39.97 46.45 -45.09
C ALA A 269 40.43 46.36 -43.63
N VAL A 270 41.67 45.91 -43.47
CA VAL A 270 42.50 46.26 -42.32
C VAL A 270 42.61 47.79 -42.31
N ALA A 271 41.69 48.48 -41.64
CA ALA A 271 41.82 49.90 -41.24
C ALA A 271 40.54 50.31 -40.50
N GLY A 272 40.50 50.13 -39.19
CA GLY A 272 39.31 50.48 -38.43
C GLY A 272 39.37 50.13 -36.96
N VAL A 273 40.44 50.53 -36.28
CA VAL A 273 40.36 50.96 -34.87
C VAL A 273 39.85 49.86 -33.91
N ARG A 274 40.72 48.93 -33.49
CA ARG A 274 41.30 49.01 -32.13
C ARG A 274 40.79 50.21 -31.34
N LYS A 275 39.74 50.04 -30.53
CA LYS A 275 39.61 50.72 -29.21
C LYS A 275 38.39 50.21 -28.45
N ASN A 276 38.66 49.78 -27.21
CA ASN A 276 37.77 49.68 -26.06
C ASN A 276 36.62 48.65 -26.17
N SER A 277 36.46 47.67 -25.27
CA SER A 277 36.88 47.64 -23.87
C SER A 277 36.77 46.21 -23.33
N ASP A 278 37.91 45.69 -22.86
CA ASP A 278 37.96 44.60 -21.91
C ASP A 278 37.45 45.09 -20.55
N ARG A 279 36.35 44.51 -20.06
CA ARG A 279 35.83 44.45 -18.67
C ARG A 279 34.36 44.03 -18.82
N PHE A 280 33.94 42.82 -18.48
CA PHE A 280 34.02 42.21 -17.16
C PHE A 280 34.18 40.68 -17.22
N ARG A 281 34.77 40.17 -16.14
CA ARG A 281 35.34 38.85 -15.90
C ARG A 281 34.55 38.17 -14.78
N ALA A 282 34.22 36.89 -14.94
CA ALA A 282 34.15 35.84 -13.91
C ALA A 282 33.92 34.50 -14.65
N GLY A 283 34.90 33.58 -14.76
CA GLY A 283 35.29 32.60 -13.72
C GLY A 283 34.24 31.47 -13.71
N PHE A 284 34.50 30.21 -14.05
CA PHE A 284 35.61 29.32 -13.66
C PHE A 284 35.66 28.06 -14.56
N GLY A 285 36.86 27.48 -14.71
CA GLY A 285 37.08 26.10 -15.19
C GLY A 285 37.17 25.96 -16.70
N GLY A 286 38.36 25.98 -17.29
CA GLY A 286 39.14 24.75 -17.51
C GLY A 286 38.66 24.10 -18.81
N GLY A 287 39.40 23.98 -19.89
CA GLY A 287 40.83 23.88 -20.12
C GLY A 287 40.95 23.25 -21.52
N MET A 288 42.01 23.62 -22.24
CA MET A 288 42.55 22.91 -23.42
C MET A 288 41.58 22.55 -24.56
N MET A 289 41.64 23.32 -25.65
CA MET A 289 41.58 22.71 -26.99
C MET A 289 42.72 23.28 -27.84
N MET A 290 43.65 22.39 -28.17
CA MET A 290 44.71 22.59 -29.15
C MET A 290 44.08 22.88 -30.51
N ASN A 291 44.47 23.98 -31.14
CA ASN A 291 44.29 24.18 -32.57
C ASN A 291 45.66 24.04 -33.22
N ALA A 292 45.93 22.85 -33.74
CA ALA A 292 47.12 22.57 -34.52
C ALA A 292 46.84 23.02 -35.96
N SER A 293 47.26 24.24 -36.29
CA SER A 293 47.51 24.63 -37.68
C SER A 293 49.02 24.68 -37.91
N ALA A 294 49.48 23.81 -38.80
CA ALA A 294 50.67 23.97 -39.65
C ALA A 294 51.86 24.76 -39.07
N GLN A 295 52.91 24.05 -38.67
CA GLN A 295 54.20 24.13 -39.37
C GLN A 295 55.21 23.17 -38.73
N GLN A 296 55.88 22.44 -39.61
CA GLN A 296 57.01 21.56 -39.32
C GLN A 296 58.00 22.21 -38.36
N LYS A 297 58.32 21.53 -37.25
CA LYS A 297 59.66 21.53 -36.66
C LYS A 297 59.88 20.25 -35.84
N ARG A 298 60.65 19.36 -36.46
CA ARG A 298 61.45 18.26 -35.92
C ARG A 298 60.75 17.25 -34.97
N SER A 299 60.42 16.12 -35.57
CA SER A 299 60.29 14.81 -34.94
C SER A 299 61.57 14.39 -34.22
N VAL A 300 61.46 14.03 -32.94
CA VAL A 300 62.34 13.03 -32.32
C VAL A 300 61.42 11.92 -31.80
N MET A 301 61.56 10.76 -32.44
CA MET A 301 60.90 9.51 -32.07
C MET A 301 61.39 9.05 -30.70
N MET A 302 60.50 8.45 -29.91
CA MET A 302 60.78 7.17 -29.25
C MET A 302 59.47 6.41 -29.02
N PHE A 303 59.28 5.35 -29.80
CA PHE A 303 58.33 4.28 -29.54
C PHE A 303 58.91 3.37 -28.44
N ARG A 304 58.11 3.06 -27.42
CA ARG A 304 58.17 1.76 -26.74
C ARG A 304 56.81 1.11 -26.89
N THR A 305 56.75 0.20 -27.85
CA THR A 305 55.75 -0.85 -28.00
C THR A 305 55.57 -1.62 -26.70
N PHE A 306 54.37 -2.14 -26.41
CA PHE A 306 54.21 -3.59 -26.24
C PHE A 306 52.78 -4.04 -26.55
N SER A 307 52.78 -5.10 -27.35
CA SER A 307 51.72 -5.96 -27.85
C SER A 307 50.77 -6.52 -26.79
N LYS A 308 49.52 -6.76 -27.18
CA LYS A 308 48.70 -7.82 -26.59
C LYS A 308 47.80 -8.47 -27.65
N THR A 309 48.13 -9.71 -28.01
CA THR A 309 47.23 -10.71 -28.61
C THR A 309 46.92 -11.77 -27.53
N PRO A 310 45.98 -12.71 -27.75
CA PRO A 310 44.59 -12.56 -27.36
C PRO A 310 44.19 -13.56 -26.27
N ALA A 311 42.95 -13.44 -25.81
CA ALA A 311 42.29 -14.36 -24.90
C ALA A 311 42.29 -15.82 -25.37
N ARG A 312 42.48 -16.78 -24.45
CA ARG A 312 41.59 -17.95 -24.35
C ARG A 312 41.77 -18.71 -23.01
N ASN A 313 40.61 -18.93 -22.39
CA ASN A 313 40.14 -20.05 -21.58
C ASN A 313 41.11 -20.89 -20.73
N GLY A 314 40.64 -21.19 -19.51
CA GLY A 314 40.55 -22.58 -19.09
C GLY A 314 41.05 -22.83 -17.68
N ALA A 315 40.08 -23.15 -16.82
CA ALA A 315 40.21 -23.69 -15.48
C ALA A 315 41.36 -24.70 -15.29
N SER A 316 41.91 -24.75 -14.07
CA SER A 316 41.58 -25.83 -13.11
C SER A 316 42.68 -25.98 -12.04
N ASN A 317 42.20 -26.05 -10.80
CA ASN A 317 42.67 -26.90 -9.70
C ASN A 317 44.09 -26.77 -9.12
N ARG A 318 44.06 -26.65 -7.77
CA ARG A 318 44.84 -27.39 -6.75
C ARG A 318 46.36 -27.18 -6.77
N LEU A 319 47.06 -26.93 -5.67
CA LEU A 319 46.90 -27.30 -4.26
C LEU A 319 47.36 -26.15 -3.37
#